data_AF-A0A328D2Y2-F1
#
_entry.id   AF-A0A328D2Y2-F1
#
_cell.length_a   1.000
_cell.length_b   1.000
_cell.length_c   1.000
_cell.angle_alpha   90.00
_cell.angle_beta   90.00
_cell.angle_gamma   90.00
#
_symmetry.space_group_name_H-M   'P 1'
#
loop_
_entity.id
_entity.type
_entity.pdbx_description
1 polymer ?
#
loop_
_entity_poly.entity_id
_entity_poly.type
_entity_poly.pdbx_seq_one_letter_code
_entity_poly.pdbx_strand_id
1 'polypeptide(L)'
;MWELITGEEPYADLHYGAIIGGIVNNTLQPCVPESCDADWKALMERCWSAEPSERPTFTEVAKDLRAIAAKFPAKAAAQQPRTS
;
A
#
# COMPACT_ATOMS: atom_id res chain seq x y z
N MET A 1 -3.77 0.43 1.70
CA MET A 1 -2.29 0.45 1.68
C MET A 1 -1.78 1.77 2.22
N TRP A 2 -2.19 2.91 1.66
CA TRP A 2 -1.83 4.23 2.20
C TRP A 2 -2.11 4.38 3.70
N GLU A 3 -3.34 4.09 4.16
CA GLU A 3 -3.72 4.10 5.59
C GLU A 3 -2.81 3.25 6.48
N LEU A 4 -2.31 2.12 5.97
CA LEU A 4 -1.43 1.23 6.74
C LEU A 4 -0.03 1.82 6.91
N ILE A 5 0.40 2.68 5.97
CA ILE A 5 1.73 3.29 5.94
C ILE A 5 1.72 4.60 6.73
N THR A 6 0.68 5.42 6.57
CA THR A 6 0.56 6.72 7.22
C THR A 6 -0.09 6.65 8.60
N GLY A 7 -0.96 5.66 8.83
CA GLY A 7 -1.83 5.61 10.02
C GLY A 7 -2.92 6.68 10.00
N GLU A 8 -3.12 7.35 8.87
CA GLU A 8 -4.04 8.48 8.71
C GLU A 8 -5.27 8.08 7.89
N GLU A 9 -6.34 8.86 8.01
CA GLU A 9 -7.55 8.71 7.19
C GLU A 9 -7.39 9.49 5.87
N PRO A 10 -7.46 8.83 4.69
CA PRO A 10 -7.34 9.51 3.42
C PRO A 10 -8.58 10.38 3.19
N TYR A 11 -8.35 11.63 2.77
CA TYR A 11 -9.41 12.55 2.37
C TYR A 11 -10.41 12.94 3.48
N ALA A 12 -9.97 12.93 4.74
CA ALA A 12 -10.81 13.24 5.91
C ALA A 12 -11.63 14.55 5.79
N ASP A 13 -11.13 15.54 5.05
CA ASP A 13 -11.77 16.84 4.85
C ASP A 13 -12.60 16.97 3.55
N LEU A 14 -12.69 15.90 2.74
CA LEU A 14 -13.41 15.95 1.45
C LEU A 14 -14.79 15.31 1.54
N HIS A 15 -15.78 16.00 0.95
CA HIS A 15 -17.10 15.43 0.76
C HIS A 15 -17.08 14.28 -0.27
N TYR A 16 -17.89 13.24 -0.05
CA TYR A 16 -17.94 12.03 -0.90
C TYR A 16 -18.04 12.31 -2.41
N GLY A 17 -18.83 13.32 -2.80
CA GLY A 17 -18.97 13.72 -4.21
C GLY A 17 -17.66 14.21 -4.84
N ALA A 18 -16.84 14.94 -4.07
CA ALA A 18 -15.52 15.39 -4.51
C ALA A 18 -14.52 14.22 -4.58
N ILE A 19 -14.62 13.26 -3.65
CA ILE A 19 -13.79 12.06 -3.65
C ILE A 19 -14.08 11.20 -4.89
N ILE A 20 -15.36 10.90 -5.14
CA ILE A 20 -15.77 10.09 -6.30
C ILE A 20 -15.39 10.80 -7.60
N GLY A 21 -15.71 12.09 -7.73
CA GLY A 21 -15.34 12.88 -8.91
C GLY A 21 -13.82 12.92 -9.12
N GLY A 22 -13.06 13.09 -8.04
CA GLY A 22 -11.61 13.13 -8.07
C GLY A 22 -10.98 11.82 -8.55
N ILE A 23 -11.47 10.67 -8.03
CA ILE A 23 -11.00 9.34 -8.41
C ILE A 23 -11.37 9.01 -9.85
N VAL A 24 -12.63 9.26 -10.26
CA VAL A 24 -13.09 9.00 -11.63
C VAL A 24 -12.32 9.83 -12.65
N ASN A 25 -11.99 11.08 -12.29
CA ASN A 25 -11.20 11.97 -13.15
C ASN A 25 -9.68 11.75 -13.02
N ASN A 26 -9.24 10.77 -12.23
CA ASN A 26 -7.82 10.50 -11.94
C ASN A 26 -7.04 11.73 -11.44
N THR A 27 -7.71 12.61 -10.71
CA THR A 27 -7.14 13.82 -10.10
C THR A 27 -6.85 13.65 -8.61
N LEU A 28 -7.28 12.51 -8.03
CA LEU A 28 -7.23 12.25 -6.61
C LEU A 28 -6.60 10.88 -6.34
N GLN A 29 -5.35 10.91 -5.87
CA GLN A 29 -4.63 9.73 -5.39
C GLN A 29 -3.95 10.10 -4.06
N PRO A 30 -3.90 9.20 -3.07
CA PRO A 30 -3.26 9.49 -1.80
C PRO A 30 -1.76 9.74 -2.00
N CYS A 31 -1.23 10.83 -1.44
CA CYS A 31 0.18 11.17 -1.58
C CYS A 31 1.05 10.16 -0.82
N VAL A 32 1.92 9.42 -1.51
CA VAL A 32 2.85 8.49 -0.84
C VAL A 32 3.99 9.29 -0.20
N PRO A 33 4.24 9.17 1.12
CA PRO A 33 5.36 9.85 1.77
C PRO A 33 6.70 9.44 1.17
N GLU A 34 7.65 10.37 1.05
CA GLU A 34 9.00 10.09 0.52
C GLU A 34 9.81 9.14 1.41
N SER A 35 9.47 9.05 2.70
CA SER A 35 10.06 8.10 3.65
C SER A 35 9.60 6.65 3.45
N CYS A 36 8.63 6.42 2.55
CA CYS A 36 8.14 5.09 2.23
C CYS A 36 9.15 4.33 1.36
N ASP A 37 9.31 3.03 1.61
CA ASP A 37 10.16 2.16 0.80
C ASP A 37 9.72 2.23 -0.69
N ALA A 38 10.69 2.28 -1.59
CA ALA A 38 10.44 2.41 -3.02
C ALA A 38 9.54 1.29 -3.57
N ASP A 39 9.60 0.08 -3.01
CA ASP A 39 8.73 -1.02 -3.45
C ASP A 39 7.27 -0.77 -3.09
N TRP A 40 7.00 -0.23 -1.91
CA TRP A 40 5.65 0.13 -1.46
C TRP A 40 5.08 1.22 -2.35
N LYS A 41 5.89 2.25 -2.66
CA LYS A 41 5.50 3.33 -3.57
C LYS A 41 5.15 2.79 -4.96
N ALA A 42 6.03 1.98 -5.55
CA ALA A 42 5.81 1.41 -6.89
C ALA A 42 4.57 0.49 -6.93
N LEU A 43 4.33 -0.30 -5.89
CA LEU A 43 3.14 -1.14 -5.81
C LEU A 43 1.85 -0.30 -5.72
N MET A 44 1.85 0.77 -4.92
CA MET A 44 0.70 1.67 -4.80
C MET A 44 0.40 2.40 -6.11
N GLU A 45 1.42 2.94 -6.78
CA GLU A 45 1.28 3.61 -8.08
C GLU A 45 0.65 2.67 -9.13
N ARG A 46 1.11 1.42 -9.22
CA ARG A 46 0.52 0.40 -10.11
C ARG A 46 -0.93 0.09 -9.75
N CYS A 47 -1.26 -0.01 -8.46
CA CYS A 47 -2.64 -0.27 -8.01
C CYS A 47 -3.59 0.89 -8.33
N TRP A 48 -3.07 2.11 -8.41
CA TRP A 48 -3.83 3.32 -8.72
C TRP A 48 -3.74 3.76 -10.18
N SER A 49 -3.20 2.93 -11.09
CA SER A 49 -3.11 3.34 -12.51
C SER A 49 -4.47 3.77 -13.04
N ALA A 50 -4.47 4.90 -13.76
CA ALA A 50 -5.64 5.41 -14.47
C ALA A 50 -6.15 4.37 -15.48
N GLU A 51 -5.22 3.64 -16.08
CA GLU A 51 -5.47 2.59 -17.05
C GLU A 51 -5.81 1.27 -16.31
N PRO A 52 -7.06 0.76 -16.39
CA PRO A 52 -7.45 -0.44 -15.66
C PRO A 52 -6.63 -1.68 -16.04
N SER A 53 -6.14 -1.75 -17.28
CA SER A 53 -5.33 -2.87 -17.76
C SER A 53 -3.90 -2.91 -17.20
N GLU A 54 -3.40 -1.78 -16.70
CA GLU A 54 -2.09 -1.71 -16.02
C GLU A 54 -2.16 -2.07 -14.54
N ARG A 55 -3.38 -2.16 -13.98
CA ARG A 55 -3.57 -2.50 -12.57
C ARG A 55 -3.21 -3.96 -12.34
N PRO A 56 -2.38 -4.27 -11.34
CA PRO A 56 -2.02 -5.63 -11.02
C PRO A 56 -3.23 -6.41 -10.53
N THR A 57 -3.26 -7.69 -10.86
CA THR A 57 -4.19 -8.64 -10.27
C THR A 57 -3.93 -8.79 -8.77
N PHE A 58 -4.93 -9.24 -8.02
CA PHE A 58 -4.75 -9.52 -6.60
C PHE A 58 -3.61 -10.51 -6.32
N THR A 59 -3.41 -11.50 -7.21
CA THR A 59 -2.31 -12.47 -7.10
C THR A 59 -0.94 -11.80 -7.18
N GLU A 60 -0.78 -10.84 -8.10
CA GLU A 60 0.46 -10.07 -8.23
C GLU A 60 0.68 -9.15 -7.02
N VAL A 61 -0.37 -8.46 -6.56
CA VAL A 61 -0.32 -7.63 -5.35
C VAL A 61 0.12 -8.47 -4.14
N ALA A 62 -0.50 -9.64 -3.94
CA ALA A 62 -0.15 -10.53 -2.83
C ALA A 62 1.29 -11.08 -2.94
N LYS A 63 1.79 -11.30 -4.16
CA LYS A 63 3.18 -11.71 -4.39
C LYS A 63 4.14 -10.58 -4.02
N ASP A 64 3.88 -9.37 -4.49
CA ASP A 64 4.72 -8.19 -4.26
C ASP A 64 4.74 -7.84 -2.75
N LEU A 65 3.58 -7.85 -2.08
CA LEU A 65 3.49 -7.65 -0.64
C LEU A 65 4.30 -8.67 0.17
N ARG A 66 4.31 -9.95 -0.22
CA ARG A 66 5.14 -10.96 0.45
C ARG A 66 6.63 -10.70 0.24
N ALA A 67 7.04 -10.27 -0.95
CA ALA A 67 8.43 -9.93 -1.23
C ALA A 67 8.88 -8.72 -0.39
N ILE A 68 8.04 -7.70 -0.28
CA ILE A 68 8.27 -6.54 0.58
C ILE A 68 8.36 -6.96 2.05
N ALA A 69 7.42 -7.78 2.54
CA ALA A 69 7.43 -8.27 3.91
C ALA A 69 8.69 -9.10 4.23
N ALA A 70 9.22 -9.86 3.27
CA ALA A 70 10.45 -10.62 3.45
C ALA A 70 11.70 -9.73 3.63
N LYS A 71 11.67 -8.47 3.15
CA LYS A 71 12.75 -7.49 3.38
C LYS A 71 12.80 -6.98 4.83
N PHE A 72 11.67 -7.09 5.54
CA PHE A 72 11.55 -6.74 6.95
C PHE A 72 11.33 -8.03 7.74
N PRO A 73 12.39 -8.80 8.03
CA PRO A 73 12.22 -10.01 8.82
C PRO A 73 11.55 -9.62 10.14
N ALA A 74 10.32 -10.11 10.33
CA ALA A 74 9.64 -10.02 11.61
C ALA A 74 10.62 -10.55 12.64
N LYS A 75 10.93 -9.71 13.64
CA LYS A 75 11.85 -10.02 14.74
C LYS A 75 11.62 -11.48 15.11
N ALA A 76 12.61 -12.31 14.79
CA ALA A 76 12.48 -13.76 14.82
C ALA A 76 11.76 -14.16 16.11
N ALA A 77 10.80 -15.07 16.01
CA ALA A 77 10.17 -15.69 17.16
C ALA A 77 11.28 -16.18 18.11
N ALA A 78 11.62 -15.34 19.09
CA ALA A 78 12.52 -15.63 20.17
C ALA A 78 11.73 -16.49 21.15
N GLN A 79 11.46 -17.73 20.75
CA GLN A 79 11.09 -18.79 21.67
C GLN A 79 12.29 -19.73 21.71
N GLN A 80 13.13 -19.45 22.70
CA GLN A 80 14.25 -20.28 23.11
C GLN A 80 13.84 -21.75 23.17
N PRO A 81 14.71 -22.69 22.75
CA PRO A 81 14.49 -24.09 23.07
C PRO A 81 14.54 -24.23 24.59
N ARG A 82 13.42 -24.61 25.23
CA ARG A 82 13.49 -25.20 26.56
C ARG A 82 14.15 -26.55 26.40
N THR A 83 15.46 -26.59 26.59
CA THR A 83 16.21 -27.82 26.85
C THR A 83 15.96 -28.27 28.28
N SER A 84 15.68 -29.56 28.37
CA SER A 84 15.62 -30.46 29.54
C SER A 84 14.37 -30.47 30.41
#